data_AF-A0A8D0GLT0-F1
#
_entry.id   AF-A0A8D0GLT0-F1
#
_cell.length_a   1.000
_cell.length_b   1.000
_cell.length_c   1.000
_cell.angle_alpha   90.00
_cell.angle_beta   90.00
_cell.angle_gamma   90.00
#
_symmetry.space_group_name_H-M   'P 1'
#
loop_
_entity.id
_entity.type
_entity.pdbx_description
1 polymer ?
#
loop_
_entity_poly.entity_id
_entity_poly.type
_entity_poly.pdbx_seq_one_letter_code
_entity_poly.pdbx_strand_id
1 'polypeptide(L)'
;FYLFSCLLFIWTLPKQHFPSQNNNNLYDFVEVEEPSDGSILGRWCGSTTVPGKQISKGNQIRIRFVSDEYFSYEPGFCIHYSLLMPHHAEAASPTMLPPSTLPLELLNNAVAGFSTVEELIRFLEPDRWQLDLEDLYRPTWQVLGKAYIHGRKSKVVDLNLLKEEVRLYSCTPRNFSISLREELKRTDTIFWPLCLLVKRCGGNCACCQHNCNECQCVPTKVTKKYHEVLQLKPRIGLRGLHKSFTDVLLEHHEECDCVCKGNTEG
;
A
#
# COMPACT_ATOMS: atom_id res chain seq x y z
N PHE A 1 -13.57 -11.27 16.28
CA PHE A 1 -14.46 -11.81 15.24
C PHE A 1 -14.91 -10.67 14.35
N TYR A 2 -14.58 -10.70 13.06
CA TYR A 2 -15.06 -9.71 12.10
C TYR A 2 -15.96 -10.44 11.10
N LEU A 3 -17.24 -10.05 11.06
CA LEU A 3 -18.19 -10.52 10.08
C LEU A 3 -18.28 -9.45 9.00
N PHE A 4 -17.78 -9.73 7.79
CA PHE A 4 -17.89 -8.81 6.67
C PHE A 4 -19.05 -9.25 5.78
N SER A 5 -19.93 -8.31 5.44
CA SER A 5 -20.94 -8.49 4.41
C SER A 5 -20.51 -7.72 3.17
N CYS A 6 -20.23 -8.43 2.07
CA CYS A 6 -20.48 -8.06 0.68
C CYS A 6 -19.95 -9.12 -0.31
N LEU A 7 -20.47 -9.08 -1.54
CA LEU A 7 -20.39 -10.08 -2.62
C LEU A 7 -18.96 -10.50 -3.02
N LEU A 8 -18.69 -11.81 -2.87
CA LEU A 8 -17.73 -12.66 -3.60
C LEU A 8 -16.28 -12.13 -3.69
N PHE A 9 -15.36 -12.73 -2.92
CA PHE A 9 -14.01 -12.21 -2.63
C PHE A 9 -12.93 -12.70 -3.62
N ILE A 10 -11.90 -11.87 -3.90
CA ILE A 10 -10.58 -12.33 -4.36
C ILE A 10 -9.53 -11.91 -3.31
N TRP A 11 -8.57 -12.80 -3.04
CA TRP A 11 -7.65 -12.68 -1.91
C TRP A 11 -6.18 -12.84 -2.29
N THR A 12 -5.32 -12.08 -1.60
CA THR A 12 -3.86 -12.25 -1.54
C THR A 12 -3.35 -11.78 -0.18
N LEU A 13 -2.68 -12.64 0.59
CA LEU A 13 -1.93 -12.22 1.78
C LEU A 13 -0.49 -11.90 1.40
N PRO A 14 0.05 -10.69 1.64
CA PRO A 14 1.49 -10.50 1.58
C PRO A 14 2.18 -11.27 2.72
N LYS A 15 3.42 -11.65 2.46
CA LYS A 15 4.33 -12.48 3.28
C LYS A 15 4.16 -12.26 4.79
N GLN A 16 3.73 -13.29 5.51
CA GLN A 16 3.60 -13.28 6.97
C GLN A 16 4.89 -13.80 7.61
N HIS A 17 5.43 -13.07 8.58
CA HIS A 17 6.47 -13.56 9.47
C HIS A 17 5.80 -14.02 10.76
N PHE A 18 5.50 -15.32 10.85
CA PHE A 18 5.13 -15.93 12.13
C PHE A 18 6.39 -16.52 12.76
N PRO A 19 6.59 -16.38 14.08
CA PRO A 19 7.66 -17.09 14.77
C PRO A 19 7.45 -18.60 14.59
N SER A 20 8.36 -19.27 13.88
CA SER A 20 8.29 -20.72 13.66
C SER A 20 8.79 -21.48 14.88
N GLN A 21 8.09 -21.36 16.01
CA GLN A 21 8.37 -22.16 17.20
C GLN A 21 7.15 -22.95 17.62
N ASN A 22 6.59 -23.72 16.69
CA ASN A 22 6.32 -25.15 16.87
C ASN A 22 5.59 -25.69 15.63
N ASN A 23 5.88 -26.93 15.29
CA ASN A 23 5.35 -27.65 14.13
C ASN A 23 3.86 -28.05 14.29
N ASN A 24 3.05 -27.17 14.89
CA ASN A 24 1.68 -27.46 15.28
C ASN A 24 0.79 -26.27 14.92
N ASN A 25 -0.23 -26.48 14.08
CA ASN A 25 -1.30 -25.55 13.68
C ASN A 25 -2.21 -25.08 14.85
N LEU A 26 -1.68 -25.01 16.07
CA LEU A 26 -2.44 -24.97 17.31
C LEU A 26 -2.46 -23.58 17.99
N TYR A 27 -1.55 -22.67 17.64
CA TYR A 27 -1.38 -21.39 18.38
C TYR A 27 -1.65 -20.16 17.50
N ASP A 28 -0.85 -19.95 16.45
CA ASP A 28 -1.02 -18.80 15.56
C ASP A 28 -1.56 -19.22 14.19
N PHE A 29 -2.78 -18.81 13.86
CA PHE A 29 -3.33 -19.05 12.52
C PHE A 29 -4.39 -18.05 12.10
N VAL A 30 -4.53 -17.89 10.78
CA VAL A 30 -5.71 -17.30 10.15
C VAL A 30 -6.53 -18.42 9.55
N GLU A 31 -7.82 -18.44 9.87
CA GLU A 31 -8.81 -19.33 9.30
C GLU A 31 -9.89 -18.52 8.59
N VAL A 32 -10.28 -19.01 7.42
CA VAL A 32 -11.36 -18.43 6.63
C VAL A 32 -12.46 -19.47 6.50
N GLU A 33 -13.65 -19.09 6.93
CA GLU A 33 -14.86 -19.91 6.95
C GLU A 33 -15.92 -19.26 6.04
N GLU A 34 -16.61 -20.10 5.28
CA GLU A 34 -17.79 -19.75 4.51
C GLU A 34 -19.02 -19.80 5.43
N PRO A 35 -19.65 -18.66 5.77
CA PRO A 35 -20.77 -18.63 6.70
C PRO A 35 -22.02 -19.34 6.16
N SER A 36 -22.15 -19.49 4.84
CA SER A 36 -23.34 -20.10 4.23
C SER A 36 -23.47 -21.59 4.54
N ASP A 37 -22.36 -22.32 4.67
CA ASP A 37 -22.34 -23.76 4.92
C ASP A 37 -21.39 -24.18 6.05
N GLY A 38 -20.71 -23.22 6.69
CA GLY A 38 -19.73 -23.46 7.75
C GLY A 38 -18.45 -24.12 7.24
N SER A 39 -18.23 -24.19 5.92
CA SER A 39 -17.05 -24.84 5.35
C SER A 39 -15.79 -23.99 5.57
N ILE A 40 -14.69 -24.65 5.94
CA ILE A 40 -13.40 -23.99 6.10
C ILE A 40 -12.74 -23.92 4.72
N LEU A 41 -12.62 -22.72 4.16
CA LEU A 41 -11.95 -22.46 2.88
C LEU A 41 -10.44 -22.65 3.00
N GLY A 42 -9.90 -22.35 4.18
CA GLY A 42 -8.53 -22.72 4.51
C GLY A 42 -8.08 -22.21 5.87
N ARG A 43 -6.97 -22.78 6.34
CA ARG A 43 -6.27 -22.39 7.56
C ARG A 43 -4.78 -22.24 7.26
N TRP A 44 -4.19 -21.13 7.67
CA TRP A 44 -2.81 -20.76 7.37
C TRP A 44 -2.03 -20.38 8.63
N CYS A 45 -0.82 -20.90 8.73
CA CYS A 45 0.14 -20.66 9.79
C CYS A 45 1.56 -20.74 9.21
N GLY A 46 2.51 -19.97 9.74
CA GLY A 46 3.92 -20.07 9.32
C GLY A 46 4.24 -19.45 7.96
N SER A 47 5.54 -19.21 7.73
CA SER A 47 6.06 -18.22 6.76
C SER A 47 6.28 -18.70 5.32
N THR A 48 5.74 -19.85 4.90
CA THR A 48 6.23 -20.50 3.67
C THR A 48 5.38 -20.39 2.42
N THR A 49 4.08 -20.08 2.49
CA THR A 49 3.28 -19.88 1.26
C THR A 49 2.25 -18.79 1.44
N VAL A 50 2.29 -17.80 0.53
CA VAL A 50 1.16 -16.89 0.33
C VAL A 50 0.03 -17.74 -0.24
N PRO A 51 -1.09 -17.80 0.46
CA PRO A 51 -2.19 -18.62 0.01
C PRO A 51 -2.90 -17.99 -1.21
N GLY A 52 -3.30 -18.86 -2.15
CA GLY A 52 -3.90 -18.47 -3.43
C GLY A 52 -5.33 -17.96 -3.26
N LYS A 53 -5.86 -17.28 -4.29
CA LYS A 53 -7.18 -16.63 -4.30
C LYS A 53 -8.30 -17.54 -3.76
N GLN A 54 -9.00 -17.08 -2.72
CA GLN A 54 -10.19 -17.72 -2.17
C GLN A 54 -11.44 -16.95 -2.60
N ILE A 55 -12.45 -17.66 -3.11
CA ILE A 55 -13.70 -17.08 -3.59
C ILE A 55 -14.84 -17.60 -2.70
N SER A 56 -15.50 -16.70 -1.99
CA SER A 56 -16.72 -17.04 -1.23
C SER A 56 -17.87 -17.36 -2.17
N LYS A 57 -18.72 -18.32 -1.80
CA LYS A 57 -19.96 -18.62 -2.51
C LYS A 57 -21.05 -17.57 -2.26
N GLY A 58 -20.88 -16.76 -1.22
CA GLY A 58 -21.87 -15.80 -0.74
C GLY A 58 -21.37 -14.36 -0.72
N ASN A 59 -22.17 -13.54 -0.05
CA ASN A 59 -21.84 -12.15 0.25
C ASN A 59 -21.24 -12.00 1.65
N GLN A 60 -20.78 -13.06 2.28
CA GLN A 60 -20.17 -13.02 3.60
C GLN A 60 -19.02 -14.00 3.66
N ILE A 61 -17.98 -13.61 4.39
CA ILE A 61 -16.87 -14.50 4.73
C ILE A 61 -16.50 -14.25 6.18
N ARG A 62 -16.23 -15.31 6.94
CA ARG A 62 -15.81 -15.18 8.34
C ARG A 62 -14.31 -15.44 8.43
N ILE A 63 -13.61 -14.48 9.02
CA ILE A 63 -12.16 -14.58 9.24
C ILE A 63 -11.90 -14.67 10.73
N ARG A 64 -11.19 -15.74 11.12
CA ARG A 64 -10.80 -16.00 12.49
C ARG A 64 -9.28 -15.99 12.58
N PHE A 65 -8.76 -14.94 13.20
CA PHE A 65 -7.36 -14.87 13.60
C PHE A 65 -7.24 -15.33 15.04
N VAL A 66 -6.35 -16.28 15.29
CA VAL A 66 -5.99 -16.76 16.61
C VAL A 66 -4.50 -16.52 16.77
N SER A 67 -4.13 -15.87 17.87
CA SER A 67 -2.74 -15.71 18.31
C SER A 67 -2.63 -16.01 19.80
N ASP A 68 -1.43 -16.33 20.25
CA ASP A 68 -1.12 -16.39 21.68
C ASP A 68 -0.94 -14.98 22.31
N GLU A 69 -0.61 -14.95 23.61
CA GLU A 69 -0.39 -13.72 24.39
C GLU A 69 1.00 -13.08 24.14
N TYR A 70 1.86 -13.68 23.31
CA TYR A 70 3.19 -13.14 23.01
C TYR A 70 3.11 -12.11 21.87
N PHE A 71 3.05 -10.83 22.25
CA PHE A 71 3.12 -9.72 21.31
C PHE A 71 4.49 -9.67 20.59
N SER A 72 4.51 -9.97 19.29
CA SER A 72 5.64 -9.68 18.41
C SER A 72 5.58 -8.22 17.97
N TYR A 73 6.74 -7.55 17.91
CA TYR A 73 6.88 -6.14 17.50
C TYR A 73 6.56 -5.88 16.00
N GLU A 74 6.17 -6.92 15.26
CA GLU A 74 5.87 -6.86 13.83
C GLU A 74 4.37 -6.72 13.57
N PRO A 75 3.95 -6.02 12.49
CA PRO A 75 2.55 -5.90 12.14
C PRO A 75 1.92 -7.27 11.85
N GLY A 76 0.67 -7.47 12.27
CA GLY A 76 -0.09 -8.71 12.10
C GLY A 76 -0.49 -9.01 10.64
N PHE A 77 -1.68 -9.56 10.42
CA PHE A 77 -2.14 -9.89 9.06
C PHE A 77 -2.79 -8.68 8.35
N CYS A 78 -2.59 -8.59 7.03
CA CYS A 78 -3.26 -7.62 6.17
C CYS A 78 -4.17 -8.37 5.19
N ILE A 79 -5.42 -7.91 5.01
CA ILE A 79 -6.37 -8.50 4.06
C ILE A 79 -6.55 -7.57 2.88
N HIS A 80 -6.38 -8.10 1.68
CA HIS A 80 -6.87 -7.49 0.45
C HIS A 80 -8.13 -8.22 -0.01
N TYR A 81 -9.16 -7.47 -0.39
CA TYR A 81 -10.38 -8.00 -0.98
C TYR A 81 -10.77 -7.23 -2.23
N SER A 82 -11.42 -7.91 -3.15
CA SER A 82 -12.17 -7.31 -4.26
C SER A 82 -13.54 -7.95 -4.36
N LEU A 83 -14.55 -7.18 -4.73
CA LEU A 83 -15.91 -7.68 -4.98
C LEU A 83 -15.98 -8.26 -6.40
N LEU A 84 -16.36 -9.53 -6.52
CA LEU A 84 -16.68 -10.18 -7.77
C LEU A 84 -18.19 -10.03 -8.00
N MET A 85 -18.57 -9.12 -8.90
CA MET A 85 -19.96 -9.07 -9.35
C MET A 85 -20.22 -10.35 -10.16
N PRO A 86 -21.31 -11.10 -9.88
CA PRO A 86 -21.74 -12.15 -10.78
C PRO A 86 -21.97 -11.48 -12.14
N HIS A 87 -21.24 -11.91 -13.16
CA HIS A 87 -21.61 -11.64 -14.53
C HIS A 87 -22.99 -12.28 -14.72
N HIS A 88 -24.04 -11.49 -14.49
CA HIS A 88 -25.33 -11.76 -15.07
C HIS A 88 -25.07 -11.82 -16.58
N ALA A 89 -25.15 -13.02 -17.12
CA ALA A 89 -25.36 -13.22 -18.53
C ALA A 89 -26.74 -12.63 -18.84
N GLU A 90 -26.79 -11.33 -19.06
CA GLU A 90 -28.02 -10.64 -19.43
C GLU A 90 -27.74 -9.64 -20.53
N ALA A 91 -28.40 -9.92 -21.65
CA ALA A 91 -28.80 -9.03 -22.74
C ALA A 91 -27.75 -8.05 -23.27
N ALA A 92 -27.38 -8.28 -24.52
CA ALA A 92 -26.73 -7.28 -25.36
C ALA A 92 -27.48 -5.93 -25.34
N SER A 93 -26.76 -4.87 -24.96
CA SER A 93 -26.74 -3.48 -25.53
C SER A 93 -26.89 -2.36 -24.48
N PRO A 94 -26.29 -1.16 -24.67
CA PRO A 94 -25.50 -0.70 -25.81
C PRO A 94 -24.01 -0.48 -25.44
N THR A 95 -23.12 -0.93 -26.33
CA THR A 95 -21.79 -0.33 -26.58
C THR A 95 -21.12 0.36 -25.38
N MET A 96 -20.62 -0.40 -24.41
CA MET A 96 -19.43 0.07 -23.70
C MET A 96 -18.29 0.02 -24.70
N LEU A 97 -18.12 1.16 -25.36
CA LEU A 97 -16.95 1.47 -26.17
C LEU A 97 -15.70 1.01 -25.40
N PRO A 98 -14.78 0.24 -26.02
CA PRO A 98 -13.63 -0.30 -25.32
C PRO A 98 -12.83 0.86 -24.70
N PRO A 99 -12.17 0.69 -23.55
CA PRO A 99 -11.46 1.78 -22.87
C PRO A 99 -10.40 2.46 -23.76
N SER A 100 -9.89 1.75 -24.78
CA SER A 100 -9.07 2.29 -25.87
C SER A 100 -9.73 3.38 -26.73
N THR A 101 -11.04 3.58 -26.60
CA THR A 101 -11.85 4.60 -27.30
C THR A 101 -12.33 5.74 -26.39
N LEU A 102 -11.89 5.76 -25.12
CA LEU A 102 -12.11 6.89 -24.22
C LEU A 102 -11.43 8.15 -24.76
N PRO A 103 -11.98 9.35 -24.48
CA PRO A 103 -11.28 10.61 -24.69
C PRO A 103 -9.89 10.56 -24.05
N LEU A 104 -8.88 11.06 -24.77
CA LEU A 104 -7.47 10.93 -24.39
C LEU A 104 -7.18 11.39 -22.95
N GLU A 105 -7.87 12.44 -22.49
CA GLU A 105 -7.71 12.97 -21.13
C GLU A 105 -8.23 11.99 -20.07
N LEU A 106 -9.39 11.38 -20.28
CA LEU A 106 -9.97 10.38 -19.38
C LEU A 106 -9.14 9.10 -19.39
N LEU A 107 -8.60 8.74 -20.56
CA LEU A 107 -7.69 7.61 -20.68
C LEU A 107 -6.39 7.87 -19.90
N ASN A 108 -5.79 9.06 -20.03
CA ASN A 108 -4.58 9.45 -19.30
C ASN A 108 -4.78 9.37 -17.78
N ASN A 109 -5.92 9.88 -17.28
CA ASN A 109 -6.34 9.75 -15.88
C ASN A 109 -6.39 8.27 -15.43
N ALA A 110 -7.03 7.41 -16.23
CA ALA A 110 -7.14 5.98 -15.93
C ALA A 110 -5.77 5.29 -15.92
N VAL A 111 -4.91 5.58 -16.91
CA VAL A 111 -3.56 5.01 -17.02
C VAL A 111 -2.68 5.36 -15.83
N ALA A 112 -2.79 6.57 -15.29
CA ALA A 112 -2.00 7.02 -14.14
C ALA A 112 -2.19 6.13 -12.89
N GLY A 113 -3.40 5.56 -12.72
CA GLY A 113 -3.77 4.73 -11.58
C GLY A 113 -3.20 3.31 -11.57
N PHE A 114 -2.72 2.77 -12.69
CA PHE A 114 -2.19 1.41 -12.74
C PHE A 114 -0.74 1.34 -12.28
N SER A 115 -0.40 0.29 -11.52
CA SER A 115 0.94 0.11 -10.95
C SER A 115 1.85 -0.75 -11.83
N THR A 116 1.25 -1.59 -12.68
CA THR A 116 1.99 -2.49 -13.57
C THR A 116 1.52 -2.38 -15.02
N VAL A 117 2.42 -2.73 -15.95
CA VAL A 117 2.08 -2.85 -17.38
C VAL A 117 0.99 -3.90 -17.60
N GLU A 118 1.01 -5.00 -16.86
CA GLU A 118 -0.01 -6.06 -16.97
C GLU A 118 -1.41 -5.53 -16.65
N GLU A 119 -1.56 -4.81 -15.54
CA GLU A 119 -2.84 -4.20 -15.14
C GLU A 119 -3.33 -3.20 -16.18
N LEU A 120 -2.42 -2.39 -16.72
CA LEU A 120 -2.71 -1.42 -17.77
C LEU A 120 -3.22 -2.11 -19.05
N ILE A 121 -2.49 -3.08 -19.58
CA ILE A 121 -2.88 -3.75 -20.83
C ILE A 121 -4.18 -4.56 -20.63
N ARG A 122 -4.36 -5.18 -19.46
CA ARG A 122 -5.64 -5.83 -19.11
C ARG A 122 -6.81 -4.86 -19.08
N PHE A 123 -6.59 -3.65 -18.55
CA PHE A 123 -7.63 -2.62 -18.58
C PHE A 123 -7.95 -2.18 -20.01
N LEU A 124 -6.93 -1.97 -20.86
CA LEU A 124 -7.11 -1.48 -22.22
C LEU A 124 -7.81 -2.50 -23.14
N GLU A 125 -7.42 -3.77 -23.07
CA GLU A 125 -7.87 -4.84 -23.99
C GLU A 125 -8.06 -6.17 -23.24
N PRO A 126 -9.13 -6.31 -22.44
CA PRO A 126 -9.31 -7.43 -21.51
C PRO A 126 -9.42 -8.81 -22.17
N ASP A 127 -9.80 -8.87 -23.44
CA ASP A 127 -9.97 -10.14 -24.17
C ASP A 127 -8.66 -10.64 -24.82
N ARG A 128 -7.70 -9.75 -25.08
CA ARG A 128 -6.45 -10.08 -25.80
C ARG A 128 -5.16 -9.64 -25.10
N TRP A 129 -5.24 -9.10 -23.88
CA TRP A 129 -4.09 -8.54 -23.16
C TRP A 129 -2.89 -9.47 -23.04
N GLN A 130 -3.10 -10.80 -22.96
CA GLN A 130 -2.00 -11.76 -22.88
C GLN A 130 -1.15 -11.78 -24.15
N LEU A 131 -1.80 -11.76 -25.31
CA LEU A 131 -1.15 -11.71 -26.61
C LEU A 131 -0.46 -10.36 -26.81
N ASP A 132 -1.16 -9.27 -26.47
CA ASP A 132 -0.60 -7.92 -26.56
C ASP A 132 0.65 -7.76 -25.67
N LEU A 133 0.63 -8.30 -24.45
CA LEU A 133 1.77 -8.29 -23.54
C LEU A 133 2.93 -9.16 -24.07
N GLU A 134 2.64 -10.35 -24.59
CA GLU A 134 3.64 -11.25 -25.16
C GLU A 134 4.32 -10.65 -26.40
N ASP A 135 3.54 -10.01 -27.28
CA ASP A 135 4.07 -9.32 -28.46
C ASP A 135 4.93 -8.10 -28.07
N LEU A 136 4.56 -7.36 -27.01
CA LEU A 136 5.37 -6.25 -26.48
C LEU A 136 6.73 -6.71 -25.94
N TYR A 137 6.79 -7.88 -25.30
CA TYR A 137 8.05 -8.45 -24.78
C TYR A 137 8.79 -9.29 -25.81
N ARG A 138 8.21 -9.56 -26.99
CA ARG A 138 8.88 -10.30 -28.07
C ARG A 138 10.03 -9.45 -28.62
N PRO A 139 11.29 -9.93 -28.58
CA PRO A 139 12.42 -9.17 -29.11
C PRO A 139 12.24 -8.91 -30.60
N THR A 140 12.03 -7.64 -30.97
CA THR A 140 11.83 -7.25 -32.37
C THR A 140 13.20 -7.18 -33.04
N TRP A 141 13.53 -8.17 -33.86
CA TRP A 141 14.75 -8.20 -34.68
C TRP A 141 14.67 -7.24 -35.90
N GLN A 142 14.06 -6.06 -35.73
CA GLN A 142 13.78 -5.12 -36.81
C GLN A 142 14.31 -3.73 -36.41
N VAL A 143 15.57 -3.48 -36.82
CA VAL A 143 16.19 -2.18 -37.17
C VAL A 143 16.12 -1.05 -36.12
N LEU A 144 17.02 -1.11 -35.13
CA LEU A 144 17.51 0.10 -34.45
C LEU A 144 18.36 0.91 -35.45
N GLY A 145 17.75 1.96 -36.01
CA GLY A 145 18.46 3.01 -36.75
C GLY A 145 19.63 3.55 -35.93
N LYS A 146 20.73 3.83 -36.63
CA LYS A 146 22.02 4.27 -36.06
C LYS A 146 21.87 5.56 -35.24
N ALA A 147 21.63 5.44 -33.94
CA ALA A 147 21.83 6.52 -32.99
C ALA A 147 22.55 5.97 -31.76
N TYR A 148 23.87 6.16 -31.78
CA TYR A 148 24.77 6.22 -30.62
C TYR A 148 24.72 5.07 -29.61
N ILE A 149 25.41 3.99 -29.97
CA ILE A 149 25.91 3.01 -29.01
C ILE A 149 27.07 3.64 -28.24
N HIS A 150 26.80 4.11 -27.02
CA HIS A 150 27.80 4.10 -25.95
C HIS A 150 27.37 3.11 -24.88
N GLY A 151 27.87 1.88 -25.05
CA GLY A 151 28.38 1.07 -23.94
C GLY A 151 27.47 0.84 -22.73
N ARG A 152 26.25 0.34 -22.91
CA ARG A 152 25.63 -0.53 -21.91
C ARG A 152 24.75 -1.55 -22.61
N LYS A 153 25.00 -2.82 -22.33
CA LYS A 153 24.20 -3.96 -22.77
C LYS A 153 22.72 -3.60 -22.61
N SER A 154 21.96 -3.71 -23.69
CA SER A 154 20.50 -3.55 -23.75
C SER A 154 19.84 -4.52 -22.76
N LYS A 155 19.76 -4.12 -21.48
CA LYS A 155 18.79 -4.67 -20.56
C LYS A 155 17.46 -4.07 -20.98
N VAL A 156 16.51 -4.93 -21.33
CA VAL A 156 15.11 -4.54 -21.50
C VAL A 156 14.74 -3.60 -20.35
N VAL A 157 14.33 -2.38 -20.67
CA VAL A 157 13.95 -1.39 -19.67
C VAL A 157 12.66 -1.88 -19.03
N ASP A 158 12.69 -2.19 -17.74
CA ASP A 158 11.50 -2.59 -17.00
C ASP A 158 10.68 -1.35 -16.65
N LEU A 159 9.55 -1.18 -17.34
CA LEU A 159 8.65 -0.05 -17.15
C LEU A 159 8.04 -0.02 -15.74
N ASN A 160 7.87 -1.17 -15.09
CA ASN A 160 7.37 -1.24 -13.71
C ASN A 160 8.42 -0.66 -12.74
N LEU A 161 9.70 -1.01 -12.95
CA LEU A 161 10.80 -0.47 -12.15
C LEU A 161 10.92 1.05 -12.32
N LEU A 162 10.84 1.56 -13.55
CA LEU A 162 10.85 3.00 -13.80
C LEU A 162 9.68 3.71 -13.09
N LYS A 163 8.49 3.11 -13.08
CA LYS A 163 7.33 3.68 -12.38
C LYS A 163 7.57 3.74 -10.87
N GLU A 164 8.10 2.67 -10.26
CA GLU A 164 8.40 2.63 -8.83
C GLU A 164 9.53 3.60 -8.45
N GLU A 165 10.56 3.76 -9.29
CA GLU A 165 11.59 4.79 -9.09
C GLU A 165 10.98 6.19 -9.08
N VAL A 166 10.12 6.52 -10.05
CA VAL A 166 9.41 7.82 -10.04
C VAL A 166 8.56 7.98 -8.78
N ARG A 167 7.79 6.95 -8.40
CA ARG A 167 6.95 6.94 -7.19
C ARG A 167 7.74 7.23 -5.92
N LEU A 168 8.96 6.70 -5.80
CA LEU A 168 9.84 6.94 -4.65
C LEU A 168 10.21 8.42 -4.49
N TYR A 169 10.32 9.17 -5.61
CA TYR A 169 10.66 10.60 -5.60
C TYR A 169 9.43 11.53 -5.61
N SER A 170 8.26 11.01 -6.01
CA SER A 170 6.97 11.70 -5.93
C SER A 170 6.45 11.86 -4.49
N CYS A 171 5.36 12.62 -4.36
CA CYS A 171 4.68 12.90 -3.10
C CYS A 171 4.19 11.63 -2.39
N THR A 172 4.87 11.25 -1.31
CA THR A 172 4.61 10.02 -0.55
C THR A 172 4.93 10.19 0.94
N PRO A 173 4.37 9.35 1.84
CA PRO A 173 4.78 9.30 3.24
C PRO A 173 6.22 8.80 3.43
N ARG A 174 7.10 9.65 3.98
CA ARG A 174 8.54 9.36 4.18
C ARG A 174 8.94 9.46 5.64
N ASN A 175 10.02 8.76 5.99
CA ASN A 175 10.59 8.80 7.33
C ASN A 175 11.34 10.12 7.54
N PHE A 176 10.93 10.88 8.55
CA PHE A 176 11.59 12.09 9.00
C PHE A 176 12.03 11.92 10.46
N SER A 177 13.27 12.30 10.78
CA SER A 177 13.70 12.44 12.17
C SER A 177 13.20 13.76 12.72
N ILE A 178 12.30 13.69 13.69
CA ILE A 178 11.80 14.84 14.44
C ILE A 178 12.42 14.86 15.83
N SER A 179 12.60 16.05 16.40
CA SER A 179 13.02 16.18 17.78
C SER A 179 11.80 16.32 18.69
N LEU A 180 11.79 15.54 19.77
CA LEU A 180 10.67 15.48 20.72
C LEU A 180 10.48 16.78 21.49
N ARG A 181 11.56 17.53 21.69
CA ARG A 181 11.52 18.82 22.38
C ARG A 181 10.70 19.83 21.59
N GLU A 182 10.98 19.95 20.30
CA GLU A 182 10.32 20.87 19.36
C GLU A 182 8.87 20.44 19.13
N GLU A 183 8.61 19.15 18.88
CA GLU A 183 7.24 18.71 18.59
C GLU A 183 6.30 18.72 19.79
N LEU A 184 6.80 18.39 20.99
CA LEU A 184 5.99 18.44 22.21
C LEU A 184 6.02 19.82 22.87
N LYS A 185 6.83 20.75 22.36
CA LYS A 185 7.02 22.11 22.89
C LYS A 185 7.35 22.12 24.39
N ARG A 186 8.16 21.17 24.84
CA ARG A 186 8.56 21.03 26.26
C ARG A 186 10.00 21.47 26.46
N THR A 187 10.24 22.35 27.42
CA THR A 187 11.59 22.82 27.79
C THR A 187 11.99 22.40 29.21
N ASP A 188 11.03 21.93 30.01
CA ASP A 188 11.18 21.47 31.39
C ASP A 188 11.57 19.98 31.49
N THR A 189 11.65 19.31 30.35
CA THR A 189 11.73 17.86 30.24
C THR A 189 12.74 17.47 29.16
N ILE A 190 13.58 16.49 29.45
CA ILE A 190 14.49 15.88 28.48
C ILE A 190 13.96 14.49 28.14
N PHE A 191 13.93 14.15 26.85
CA PHE A 191 13.50 12.84 26.38
C PHE A 191 14.70 12.03 25.88
N TRP A 192 14.67 10.71 26.07
CA TRP A 192 15.58 9.79 25.43
C TRP A 192 14.80 8.67 24.73
N PRO A 193 15.05 8.42 23.42
CA PRO A 193 15.93 9.21 22.55
C PRO A 193 15.41 10.65 22.34
N LEU A 194 16.29 11.58 21.94
CA LEU A 194 15.91 12.98 21.68
C LEU A 194 15.05 13.13 20.43
N CYS A 195 15.28 12.26 19.44
CA CYS A 195 14.59 12.25 18.16
C CYS A 195 13.90 10.91 17.92
N LEU A 196 12.76 10.96 17.22
CA LEU A 196 12.05 9.77 16.74
C LEU A 196 11.77 9.87 15.24
N LEU A 197 11.58 8.71 14.61
CA LEU A 197 11.15 8.64 13.21
C LEU A 197 9.63 8.74 13.12
N VAL A 198 9.14 9.69 12.33
CA VAL A 198 7.72 9.83 12.00
C VAL A 198 7.53 9.86 10.50
N LYS A 199 6.33 9.50 10.04
CA LYS A 199 5.95 9.68 8.64
C LYS A 199 5.51 11.12 8.39
N ARG A 200 6.14 11.79 7.42
CA ARG A 200 5.69 13.08 6.87
C ARG A 200 5.62 12.99 5.35
N CYS A 201 4.72 13.78 4.76
CA CYS A 201 4.63 13.88 3.31
C CYS A 201 5.87 14.58 2.77
N GLY A 202 6.49 13.97 1.77
CA GLY A 202 7.66 14.51 1.11
C GLY A 202 7.80 14.00 -0.31
N GLY A 203 8.69 14.64 -1.07
CA GLY A 203 8.81 14.44 -2.52
C GLY A 203 8.35 15.66 -3.30
N ASN A 204 8.30 15.51 -4.63
CA ASN A 204 7.82 16.56 -5.52
C ASN A 204 6.48 16.17 -6.15
N CYS A 205 5.83 17.17 -6.76
CA CYS A 205 4.57 17.01 -7.47
C CYS A 205 4.74 17.08 -8.99
N ALA A 206 5.91 16.73 -9.52
CA ALA A 206 6.21 16.85 -10.95
C ALA A 206 5.39 15.90 -11.84
N CYS A 207 4.74 14.89 -11.26
CA CYS A 207 3.92 13.89 -11.95
C CYS A 207 2.42 14.06 -11.66
N CYS A 208 1.89 15.27 -11.80
CA CYS A 208 0.48 15.60 -11.60
C CYS A 208 -0.27 15.78 -12.94
N GLN A 209 -1.60 15.80 -12.91
CA GLN A 209 -2.45 15.91 -14.10
C GLN A 209 -2.30 17.28 -14.82
N HIS A 210 -2.23 18.39 -14.07
CA HIS A 210 -2.25 19.75 -14.62
C HIS A 210 -1.35 20.71 -13.83
N ASN A 211 -0.54 21.49 -14.55
CA ASN A 211 0.27 22.61 -14.08
C ASN A 211 1.04 22.37 -12.75
N CYS A 212 1.91 21.35 -12.75
CA CYS A 212 2.65 20.86 -11.58
C CYS A 212 3.58 21.86 -10.88
N ASN A 213 3.77 23.03 -11.49
CA ASN A 213 4.68 24.07 -11.01
C ASN A 213 4.17 24.75 -9.73
N GLU A 214 2.86 24.70 -9.46
CA GLU A 214 2.21 25.32 -8.29
C GLU A 214 1.56 24.30 -7.35
N CYS A 215 2.11 23.08 -7.29
CA CYS A 215 1.58 22.01 -6.45
C CYS A 215 2.43 21.79 -5.21
N GLN A 216 1.75 21.50 -4.10
CA GLN A 216 2.36 21.16 -2.82
C GLN A 216 1.97 19.74 -2.41
N CYS A 217 2.98 18.97 -1.96
CA CYS A 217 2.75 17.66 -1.36
C CYS A 217 2.21 17.82 0.06
N VAL A 218 0.96 17.42 0.28
CA VAL A 218 0.25 17.61 1.55
C VAL A 218 -0.34 16.28 2.04
N PRO A 219 -0.54 16.11 3.37
CA PRO A 219 -1.23 14.94 3.89
C PRO A 219 -2.71 14.97 3.58
N THR A 220 -3.23 13.84 3.10
CA THR A 220 -4.68 13.59 2.98
C THR A 220 -5.22 12.80 4.18
N LYS A 221 -4.35 12.06 4.87
CA LYS A 221 -4.68 11.32 6.08
C LYS A 221 -3.57 11.39 7.10
N VAL A 222 -3.94 11.76 8.33
CA VAL A 222 -3.01 11.86 9.47
C VAL A 222 -3.53 10.97 10.59
N THR A 223 -2.61 10.27 11.25
CA THR A 223 -2.90 9.48 12.45
C THR A 223 -1.97 9.86 13.59
N LYS A 224 -2.43 9.66 14.82
CA LYS A 224 -1.61 9.87 16.01
C LYS A 224 -1.19 8.52 16.57
N LYS A 225 0.11 8.32 16.75
CA LYS A 225 0.70 7.07 17.27
C LYS A 225 1.46 7.34 18.55
N TYR A 226 1.32 6.44 19.52
CA TYR A 226 2.06 6.49 20.77
C TYR A 226 3.48 5.94 20.57
N HIS A 227 4.45 6.58 21.21
CA HIS A 227 5.84 6.16 21.27
C HIS A 227 6.30 6.19 22.71
N GLU A 228 6.73 5.05 23.24
CA GLU A 228 7.31 4.98 24.58
C GLU A 228 8.70 5.62 24.58
N VAL A 229 8.93 6.55 25.51
CA VAL A 229 10.19 7.26 25.66
C VAL A 229 10.59 7.39 27.12
N LEU A 230 11.89 7.49 27.37
CA LEU A 230 12.39 7.83 28.70
C LEU A 230 12.28 9.33 28.92
N GLN A 231 11.54 9.72 29.94
CA GLN A 231 11.39 11.10 30.39
C GLN A 231 12.32 11.39 31.58
N LEU A 232 13.10 12.46 31.46
CA LEU A 232 14.00 12.96 32.50
C LEU A 232 13.55 14.38 32.92
N LYS A 233 13.14 14.54 34.18
CA LYS A 233 12.69 15.83 34.75
C LYS A 233 13.58 16.26 35.91
N PRO A 234 14.01 17.52 36.01
CA PRO A 234 14.72 18.03 37.18
C PRO A 234 13.85 17.89 38.44
N ARG A 235 14.43 17.42 39.56
CA ARG A 235 13.73 17.44 40.86
C ARG A 235 13.85 18.83 41.49
N ILE A 236 12.74 19.41 41.91
CA ILE A 236 12.74 20.69 42.65
C ILE A 236 13.26 20.41 44.07
N GLY A 237 14.37 21.05 44.46
CA GLY A 237 14.89 21.01 45.85
C GLY A 237 15.86 19.88 46.20
N LEU A 238 16.09 18.89 45.31
CA LEU A 238 17.06 17.79 45.51
C LEU A 238 17.95 17.66 44.27
N ARG A 239 19.25 17.39 44.45
CA ARG A 239 20.14 17.07 43.32
C ARG A 239 19.66 15.77 42.65
N GLY A 240 19.36 15.83 41.36
CA GLY A 240 19.08 14.65 40.53
C GLY A 240 17.93 14.83 39.54
N LEU A 241 17.80 13.85 38.63
CA LEU A 241 16.74 13.76 37.62
C LEU A 241 15.75 12.66 38.03
N HIS A 242 14.46 13.02 38.07
CA HIS A 242 13.37 12.06 38.06
C HIS A 242 13.32 11.38 36.69
N LYS A 243 13.21 10.05 36.67
CA LYS A 243 13.23 9.22 35.46
C LYS A 243 11.96 8.39 35.43
N SER A 244 11.26 8.40 34.31
CA SER A 244 10.05 7.60 34.11
C SER A 244 9.86 7.31 32.62
N PHE A 245 9.33 6.13 32.29
CA PHE A 245 8.79 5.88 30.96
C PHE A 245 7.48 6.65 30.79
N THR A 246 7.24 7.14 29.58
CA THR A 246 5.99 7.81 29.20
C THR A 246 5.73 7.59 27.73
N ASP A 247 4.46 7.46 27.39
CA ASP A 247 4.06 7.49 25.99
C ASP A 247 3.89 8.93 25.51
N VAL A 248 4.52 9.25 24.38
CA VAL A 248 4.31 10.51 23.67
C VAL A 248 3.52 10.27 22.41
N LEU A 249 2.58 11.17 22.13
CA LEU A 249 1.70 11.05 20.97
C LEU A 249 2.27 11.88 19.82
N LEU A 250 2.61 11.23 18.70
CA LEU A 250 3.20 11.87 17.53
C LEU A 250 2.30 11.70 16.30
N GLU A 251 2.24 12.74 15.47
CA GLU A 251 1.48 12.72 14.21
C GLU A 251 2.28 12.10 13.06
N HIS A 252 1.64 11.16 12.37
CA HIS A 252 2.14 10.45 11.21
C HIS A 252 1.20 10.70 10.03
N HIS A 253 1.77 11.10 8.90
CA HIS A 253 1.04 11.19 7.65
C HIS A 253 0.95 9.77 7.06
N GLU A 254 -0.25 9.24 6.88
CA GLU A 254 -0.47 7.89 6.32
C GLU A 254 -0.67 7.92 4.81
N GLU A 255 -1.29 9.01 4.31
CA GLU A 255 -1.56 9.21 2.88
C GLU A 255 -1.20 10.65 2.51
N CYS A 256 -0.67 10.84 1.30
CA CYS A 256 -0.20 12.12 0.79
C CYS A 256 -0.70 12.31 -0.65
N ASP A 257 -0.97 13.55 -1.02
CA ASP A 257 -1.35 13.90 -2.38
C ASP A 257 -0.83 15.29 -2.78
N CYS A 258 -0.76 15.52 -4.08
CA CYS A 258 -0.36 16.77 -4.68
C CYS A 258 -1.55 17.69 -4.87
N VAL A 259 -1.60 18.78 -4.09
CA VAL A 259 -2.63 19.81 -4.21
C VAL A 259 -2.07 21.00 -4.96
N CYS A 260 -2.65 21.29 -6.12
CA CYS A 260 -2.24 22.34 -7.04
C CYS A 260 -3.15 23.56 -6.92
N LYS A 261 -2.59 24.77 -7.00
CA LYS A 261 -3.40 25.99 -7.11
C LYS A 261 -3.94 26.13 -8.55
N GLY A 262 -5.20 25.75 -8.75
CA GLY A 262 -5.98 25.86 -10.01
C GLY A 262 -6.48 24.48 -10.49
N ASN A 263 -7.77 24.13 -10.55
CA ASN A 263 -8.99 24.93 -10.72
C ASN A 263 -10.07 24.58 -9.66
N THR A 264 -10.43 25.54 -8.81
CA THR A 264 -11.85 25.74 -8.45
C THR A 264 -12.43 26.68 -9.49
N GLU A 265 -12.93 26.14 -10.59
CA GLU A 265 -13.84 26.82 -11.50
C GLU A 265 -14.93 25.85 -11.92
N GLY A 266 -16.19 26.21 -11.63
CA GLY A 266 -17.36 25.80 -12.41
C GLY A 266 -18.03 24.49 -12.02
#